data_AF-A0A1E3IBE8-F1
#
_entry.id   AF-A0A1E3IBE8-F1
#
_cell.length_a   1.000
_cell.length_b   1.000
_cell.length_c   1.000
_cell.angle_alpha   90.00
_cell.angle_beta   90.00
_cell.angle_gamma   90.00
#
_symmetry.space_group_name_H-M   'P 1'
#
loop_
_entity.id
_entity.type
_entity.pdbx_description
1 polymer ?
#
loop_
_entity_poly.entity_id
_entity_poly.type
_entity_poly.pdbx_seq_one_letter_code
_entity_poly.pdbx_strand_id
1 'polypeptide(L)'
;MSLNIAGPSRIPLKPFVSACRRAPVVRLYTTDAQEQPTEQQPQQSLEHTEQEPVESLESMPLDPSPIPKRMNLELRGGRIFFRDWMRVEGEQYRVTVKGQKAKWLGGSVPYASNPTFRPPPPLSNYLQNEVYQELQRGQSVASLATKYNISKARIDAIRKLKEVEDEFRRRSLTLQTAFLEGMESLLGVQIPINPQTKRHDAVLARKADLARETHPSTAVDHLEEQRLEASQRHEKKTGKTQM
;
A
#
# COMPACT_ATOMS: atom_id res chain seq x y z
N MET A 1 7.93 -17.51 53.77
CA MET A 1 7.26 -18.40 52.81
C MET A 1 7.29 -17.71 51.46
N SER A 2 8.23 -18.10 50.60
CA SER A 2 8.44 -17.49 49.29
C SER A 2 7.69 -18.30 48.24
N LEU A 3 6.71 -17.67 47.56
CA LEU A 3 5.98 -18.28 46.46
C LEU A 3 6.59 -17.81 45.13
N ASN A 4 7.15 -18.78 44.40
CA ASN A 4 7.61 -18.61 43.02
C ASN A 4 6.40 -18.61 42.08
N ILE A 5 6.23 -17.53 41.30
CA ILE A 5 5.27 -17.47 40.20
C ILE A 5 6.05 -17.62 38.89
N ALA A 6 5.79 -18.73 38.21
CA ALA A 6 6.36 -19.07 36.91
C ALA A 6 5.71 -18.21 35.80
N GLY A 7 6.53 -17.43 35.09
CA GLY A 7 6.12 -16.72 33.88
C GLY A 7 6.29 -17.56 32.62
N PRO A 8 5.47 -17.35 31.57
CA PRO A 8 5.54 -18.13 30.34
C PRO A 8 6.79 -17.82 29.50
N SER A 9 7.50 -18.90 29.16
CA SER A 9 8.41 -19.17 28.05
C SER A 9 9.06 -17.97 27.33
N ARG A 10 10.35 -17.75 27.63
CA ARG A 10 11.27 -16.92 26.85
C ARG A 10 11.70 -17.67 25.58
N ILE A 11 11.41 -17.13 24.40
CA ILE A 11 12.07 -17.52 23.15
C ILE A 11 13.32 -16.63 23.00
N PRO A 12 14.55 -17.16 23.00
CA PRO A 12 15.74 -16.37 22.74
C PRO A 12 15.88 -16.11 21.23
N LEU A 13 15.60 -14.89 20.78
CA LEU A 13 15.97 -14.45 19.44
C LEU A 13 17.43 -14.03 19.44
N LYS A 14 18.30 -14.86 18.84
CA LYS A 14 19.68 -14.47 18.53
C LYS A 14 19.68 -13.46 17.38
N PRO A 15 20.36 -12.31 17.47
CA PRO A 15 20.53 -11.42 16.33
C PRO A 15 21.49 -12.07 15.33
N PHE A 16 20.99 -12.44 14.15
CA PHE A 16 21.84 -12.81 13.03
C PHE A 16 22.25 -11.54 12.30
N VAL A 17 23.52 -11.15 12.44
CA VAL A 17 24.11 -10.08 11.64
C VAL A 17 24.41 -10.65 10.25
N SER A 18 23.49 -10.50 9.31
CA SER A 18 23.74 -10.81 7.90
C SER A 18 24.41 -9.63 7.22
N ALA A 19 25.68 -9.79 6.88
CA ALA A 19 26.39 -8.89 5.97
C ALA A 19 25.79 -9.02 4.55
N CYS A 20 25.21 -7.95 4.03
CA CYS A 20 24.72 -7.90 2.66
C CYS A 20 25.89 -7.90 1.66
N ARG A 21 26.25 -9.08 1.13
CA ARG A 21 26.94 -9.17 -0.17
C ARG A 21 25.88 -9.12 -1.28
N ARG A 22 25.89 -8.04 -2.07
CA ARG A 22 25.10 -7.96 -3.31
C ARG A 22 25.68 -8.94 -4.34
N ALA A 23 24.93 -9.97 -4.68
CA ALA A 23 25.14 -10.77 -5.89
C ALA A 23 24.02 -10.45 -6.90
N PRO A 24 24.32 -10.35 -8.20
CA PRO A 24 23.29 -10.10 -9.22
C PRO A 24 22.45 -11.36 -9.46
N VAL A 25 21.14 -11.24 -9.29
CA VAL A 25 20.18 -12.28 -9.67
C VAL A 25 19.86 -12.13 -11.15
N VAL A 26 20.45 -13.00 -11.97
CA VAL A 26 20.03 -13.21 -13.36
C VAL A 26 18.73 -14.04 -13.32
N ARG A 27 17.61 -13.42 -13.69
CA ARG A 27 16.34 -14.15 -13.91
C ARG A 27 16.40 -14.77 -15.31
N LEU A 28 16.67 -16.06 -15.38
CA LEU A 28 16.38 -16.87 -16.56
C LEU A 28 14.91 -17.28 -16.51
N TYR A 29 14.17 -16.98 -17.57
CA TYR A 29 12.81 -17.47 -17.78
C TYR A 29 12.92 -18.85 -18.42
N THR A 30 12.49 -19.89 -17.71
CA THR A 30 12.28 -21.21 -18.29
C THR A 30 10.99 -21.19 -19.10
N THR A 31 11.10 -21.19 -20.42
CA THR A 31 10.00 -21.52 -21.33
C THR A 31 9.89 -23.04 -21.41
N ASP A 32 8.75 -23.56 -20.97
CA ASP A 32 8.38 -24.96 -21.09
C ASP A 32 7.91 -25.18 -22.55
N ALA A 33 8.71 -25.89 -23.35
CA ALA A 33 8.38 -26.27 -24.72
C ALA A 33 9.11 -27.57 -25.10
N GLN A 34 8.42 -28.70 -24.85
CA GLN A 34 8.34 -29.90 -25.68
C GLN A 34 9.55 -30.23 -26.61
N GLU A 35 10.43 -31.12 -26.16
CA GLU A 35 11.50 -31.72 -26.97
C GLU A 35 11.12 -33.15 -27.46
N GLN A 36 11.24 -33.38 -28.76
CA GLN A 36 11.50 -34.70 -29.35
C GLN A 36 13.01 -34.86 -29.60
N PRO A 37 13.57 -36.09 -29.55
CA PRO A 37 15.01 -36.30 -29.55
C PRO A 37 15.55 -36.55 -30.96
N THR A 38 16.62 -35.86 -31.34
CA THR A 38 17.56 -36.37 -32.35
C THR A 38 19.00 -36.02 -31.97
N GLU A 39 19.84 -37.02 -32.15
CA GLU A 39 21.19 -37.23 -31.68
C GLU A 39 22.24 -36.69 -32.68
N GLN A 40 23.49 -36.54 -32.20
CA GLN A 40 24.78 -36.55 -32.95
C GLN A 40 25.53 -35.22 -33.23
N GLN A 41 26.61 -35.04 -32.45
CA GLN A 41 27.91 -34.40 -32.77
C GLN A 41 28.68 -35.20 -33.87
N PRO A 42 29.80 -34.74 -34.51
CA PRO A 42 30.92 -33.97 -33.91
C PRO A 42 31.77 -32.99 -34.76
N GLN A 43 32.48 -32.10 -34.03
CA GLN A 43 33.86 -31.55 -34.14
C GLN A 43 34.57 -31.27 -35.48
N GLN A 44 35.26 -30.11 -35.54
CA GLN A 44 36.67 -29.86 -36.00
C GLN A 44 36.97 -28.33 -35.95
N SER A 45 37.77 -27.79 -35.02
CA SER A 45 39.25 -27.63 -34.96
C SER A 45 39.87 -26.66 -35.99
N LEU A 46 40.47 -25.53 -35.52
CA LEU A 46 41.87 -25.09 -35.72
C LEU A 46 42.08 -23.56 -35.64
N GLU A 47 43.31 -23.23 -35.22
CA GLU A 47 43.84 -22.03 -34.57
C GLU A 47 44.32 -20.91 -35.52
N HIS A 48 44.52 -19.69 -34.99
CA HIS A 48 45.75 -18.84 -35.07
C HIS A 48 45.39 -17.38 -34.63
N THR A 49 45.95 -16.83 -33.55
CA THR A 49 47.27 -16.17 -33.38
C THR A 49 47.16 -14.64 -33.50
N GLU A 50 47.30 -13.98 -32.33
CA GLU A 50 48.12 -12.79 -32.05
C GLU A 50 47.71 -11.40 -32.60
N GLN A 51 47.50 -10.44 -31.67
CA GLN A 51 48.17 -9.13 -31.54
C GLN A 51 47.28 -8.06 -30.89
N GLU A 52 47.68 -7.64 -29.68
CA GLU A 52 47.34 -6.34 -29.09
C GLU A 52 48.06 -5.22 -29.87
N PRO A 53 47.48 -4.01 -29.91
CA PRO A 53 48.10 -2.98 -29.09
C PRO A 53 47.10 -2.04 -28.39
N VAL A 54 47.46 -1.74 -27.16
CA VAL A 54 47.00 -0.62 -26.34
C VAL A 54 47.29 0.72 -27.03
N GLU A 55 46.28 1.59 -27.20
CA GLU A 55 46.52 3.03 -27.36
C GLU A 55 45.31 3.88 -26.91
N SER A 56 45.58 4.74 -25.92
CA SER A 56 45.07 6.11 -25.78
C SER A 56 43.62 6.35 -25.35
N LEU A 57 43.45 6.35 -24.02
CA LEU A 57 42.46 7.13 -23.28
C LEU A 57 42.76 8.64 -23.39
N GLU A 58 42.22 9.33 -24.40
CA GLU A 58 42.00 10.79 -24.31
C GLU A 58 41.15 11.30 -25.48
N SER A 59 39.91 11.72 -25.18
CA SER A 59 39.12 12.78 -25.83
C SER A 59 37.61 12.50 -25.75
N MET A 60 37.01 12.70 -24.58
CA MET A 60 35.57 12.97 -24.51
C MET A 60 35.34 14.48 -24.63
N PRO A 61 34.74 15.00 -25.71
CA PRO A 61 34.15 16.32 -25.67
C PRO A 61 32.87 16.27 -24.83
N LEU A 62 32.86 17.05 -23.74
CA LEU A 62 31.66 17.35 -22.96
C LEU A 62 30.67 18.13 -23.85
N ASP A 63 29.64 17.44 -24.33
CA ASP A 63 28.52 18.08 -25.03
C ASP A 63 27.63 18.84 -24.03
N PRO A 64 27.44 20.16 -24.15
CA PRO A 64 26.48 20.90 -23.33
C PRO A 64 25.05 20.49 -23.74
N SER A 65 24.43 19.61 -22.96
CA SER A 65 23.04 19.19 -23.15
C SER A 65 22.12 20.40 -23.38
N PRO A 66 21.39 20.48 -24.52
CA PRO A 66 20.39 21.51 -24.71
C PRO A 66 19.20 21.21 -23.79
N ILE A 67 18.74 22.22 -23.05
CA ILE A 67 17.49 22.20 -22.30
C ILE A 67 16.35 21.88 -23.30
N PRO A 68 15.67 20.72 -23.21
CA PRO A 68 14.59 20.44 -24.14
C PRO A 68 13.36 21.26 -23.73
N LYS A 69 13.08 22.30 -24.51
CA LYS A 69 11.75 22.91 -24.66
C LYS A 69 10.73 21.78 -24.82
N ARG A 70 9.56 21.88 -24.18
CA ARG A 70 8.43 20.92 -24.22
C ARG A 70 8.37 20.19 -25.56
N MET A 71 9.04 19.05 -25.65
CA MET A 71 9.04 18.26 -26.86
C MET A 71 7.73 17.50 -26.82
N ASN A 72 6.83 17.86 -27.73
CA ASN A 72 5.83 16.93 -28.21
C ASN A 72 6.52 15.58 -28.37
N LEU A 73 5.90 14.52 -27.87
CA LEU A 73 6.45 13.18 -27.84
C LEU A 73 6.62 12.71 -29.29
N GLU A 74 7.71 13.11 -29.94
CA GLU A 74 8.04 12.77 -31.31
C GLU A 74 8.33 11.26 -31.31
N LEU A 75 7.32 10.50 -31.72
CA LEU A 75 7.33 9.06 -31.87
C LEU A 75 8.53 8.64 -32.74
N ARG A 76 9.64 8.21 -32.13
CA ARG A 76 10.61 7.36 -32.84
C ARG A 76 9.93 6.03 -33.17
N GLY A 77 9.33 5.94 -34.36
CA GLY A 77 8.71 4.71 -34.87
C GLY A 77 7.46 4.24 -34.12
N GLY A 78 6.64 5.16 -33.58
CA GLY A 78 5.37 4.80 -32.94
C GLY A 78 5.47 4.27 -31.52
N ARG A 79 6.69 4.15 -30.96
CA ARG A 79 6.90 3.60 -29.62
C ARG A 79 7.46 4.67 -28.71
N ILE A 80 6.72 4.96 -27.65
CA ILE A 80 7.21 5.78 -26.54
C ILE A 80 8.09 4.86 -25.69
N PHE A 81 9.37 5.17 -25.58
CA PHE A 81 10.24 4.46 -24.65
C PHE A 81 9.93 4.88 -23.21
N PHE A 82 10.05 3.96 -22.27
CA PHE A 82 9.79 4.21 -20.85
C PHE A 82 10.58 5.42 -20.32
N ARG A 83 11.84 5.59 -20.74
CA ARG A 83 12.69 6.71 -20.31
C ARG A 83 12.14 8.06 -20.79
N ASP A 84 11.60 8.11 -22.00
CA ASP A 84 11.01 9.34 -22.55
C ASP A 84 9.67 9.63 -21.88
N TRP A 85 8.85 8.61 -21.66
CA TRP A 85 7.60 8.74 -20.89
C TRP A 85 7.84 9.27 -19.48
N MET A 86 8.85 8.75 -18.76
CA MET A 86 9.19 9.20 -17.42
C MET A 86 9.59 10.69 -17.36
N ARG A 87 10.19 11.23 -18.42
CA ARG A 87 10.60 12.64 -18.50
C ARG A 87 9.45 13.60 -18.78
N VAL A 88 8.42 13.13 -19.47
CA VAL A 88 7.26 13.96 -19.89
C VAL A 88 6.04 13.70 -18.99
N GLU A 89 5.31 12.63 -19.25
CA GLU A 89 4.07 12.27 -18.57
C GLU A 89 4.31 11.69 -17.16
N GLY A 90 5.41 10.97 -16.97
CA GLY A 90 5.74 10.31 -15.71
C GLY A 90 6.22 11.25 -14.61
N GLU A 91 6.77 12.41 -14.98
CA GLU A 91 7.39 13.35 -14.03
C GLU A 91 6.38 13.85 -12.98
N GLN A 92 5.11 14.01 -13.36
CA GLN A 92 4.05 14.43 -12.44
C GLN A 92 3.72 13.42 -11.33
N TYR A 93 4.17 12.16 -11.47
CA TYR A 93 3.96 11.09 -10.50
C TYR A 93 5.22 10.82 -9.65
N ARG A 94 6.34 11.47 -9.97
CA ARG A 94 7.64 11.21 -9.33
C ARG A 94 7.67 11.69 -7.87
N VAL A 95 7.15 12.89 -7.62
CA VAL A 95 7.11 13.50 -6.29
C VAL A 95 5.68 13.89 -5.98
N THR A 96 5.20 13.46 -4.82
CA THR A 96 3.86 13.80 -4.37
C THR A 96 3.84 15.20 -3.77
N VAL A 97 2.79 15.96 -4.08
CA VAL A 97 2.59 17.28 -3.47
C VAL A 97 2.00 17.07 -2.08
N LYS A 98 2.69 17.58 -1.04
CA LYS A 98 2.24 17.45 0.35
C LYS A 98 0.84 18.06 0.51
N GLY A 99 -0.06 17.32 1.16
CA GLY A 99 -1.44 17.75 1.39
C GLY A 99 -2.39 17.50 0.21
N GLN A 100 -1.91 16.96 -0.91
CA GLN A 100 -2.75 16.60 -2.04
C GLN A 100 -2.98 15.09 -2.15
N LYS A 101 -4.15 14.74 -2.70
CA LYS A 101 -4.48 13.37 -3.11
C LYS A 101 -3.54 12.93 -4.22
N ALA A 102 -3.14 11.67 -4.20
CA ALA A 102 -2.33 11.07 -5.24
C ALA A 102 -3.04 11.18 -6.60
N LYS A 103 -2.26 11.56 -7.62
CA LYS A 103 -2.71 11.51 -9.01
C LYS A 103 -2.72 10.05 -9.46
N TRP A 104 -3.80 9.64 -10.11
CA TRP A 104 -3.94 8.30 -10.67
C TRP A 104 -3.68 8.31 -12.17
N LEU A 105 -3.14 7.21 -12.69
CA LEU A 105 -2.89 7.05 -14.12
C LEU A 105 -4.18 7.09 -14.95
N GLY A 106 -5.30 6.62 -14.39
CA GLY A 106 -6.63 6.73 -15.00
C GLY A 106 -7.33 8.08 -14.75
N GLY A 107 -6.62 9.09 -14.25
CA GLY A 107 -7.16 10.41 -13.90
C GLY A 107 -8.09 10.35 -12.70
N SER A 108 -9.39 10.12 -12.95
CA SER A 108 -10.42 10.02 -11.88
C SER A 108 -10.50 8.65 -11.23
N VAL A 109 -9.86 7.64 -11.81
CA VAL A 109 -9.83 6.24 -11.34
C VAL A 109 -8.39 5.71 -11.28
N PRO A 110 -8.07 4.77 -10.37
CA PRO A 110 -6.71 4.25 -10.23
C PRO A 110 -6.18 3.60 -11.51
N TYR A 111 -7.04 2.82 -12.16
CA TYR A 111 -6.70 2.02 -13.33
C TYR A 111 -7.56 2.44 -14.52
N ALA A 112 -6.93 2.88 -15.61
CA ALA A 112 -7.65 3.28 -16.83
C ALA A 112 -8.44 2.11 -17.45
N SER A 113 -7.93 0.88 -17.34
CA SER A 113 -8.59 -0.34 -17.83
C SER A 113 -9.76 -0.80 -16.97
N ASN A 114 -9.87 -0.33 -15.72
CA ASN A 114 -10.94 -0.71 -14.81
C ASN A 114 -11.55 0.53 -14.13
N PRO A 115 -12.46 1.24 -14.83
CA PRO A 115 -13.08 2.46 -14.32
C PRO A 115 -14.15 2.22 -13.24
N THR A 116 -14.57 0.97 -13.03
CA THR A 116 -15.53 0.62 -11.97
C THR A 116 -14.86 0.52 -10.60
N PHE A 117 -13.56 0.22 -10.56
CA PHE A 117 -12.78 0.23 -9.33
C PHE A 117 -12.53 1.66 -8.83
N ARG A 118 -13.33 2.10 -7.86
CA ARG A 118 -13.25 3.41 -7.22
C ARG A 118 -13.15 3.22 -5.71
N PRO A 119 -11.93 3.10 -5.16
CA PRO A 119 -11.79 2.88 -3.73
C PRO A 119 -12.24 4.13 -2.96
N PRO A 120 -13.08 4.00 -1.93
CA PRO A 120 -13.37 5.10 -1.03
C PRO A 120 -12.09 5.51 -0.27
N PRO A 121 -11.95 6.78 0.14
CA PRO A 121 -10.89 7.17 1.06
C PRO A 121 -10.97 6.37 2.36
N PRO A 122 -9.83 5.98 2.97
CA PRO A 122 -9.84 5.30 4.26
C PRO A 122 -10.28 6.25 5.38
N LEU A 123 -10.62 5.68 6.53
CA LEU A 123 -10.96 6.47 7.72
C LEU A 123 -9.72 7.19 8.25
N SER A 124 -9.87 8.47 8.60
CA SER A 124 -8.79 9.23 9.23
C SER A 124 -8.40 8.64 10.58
N ASN A 125 -7.12 8.70 10.91
CA ASN A 125 -6.59 8.33 12.21
C ASN A 125 -7.24 9.13 13.33
N TYR A 126 -7.60 10.40 13.07
CA TYR A 126 -8.41 11.20 13.99
C TYR A 126 -9.73 10.51 14.32
N LEU A 127 -10.50 10.12 13.30
CA LEU A 127 -11.79 9.45 13.49
C LEU A 127 -11.62 8.07 14.13
N GLN A 128 -10.59 7.32 13.75
CA GLN A 128 -10.27 6.04 14.37
C GLN A 128 -9.95 6.18 15.86
N ASN A 129 -9.21 7.23 16.25
CA ASN A 129 -8.95 7.54 17.66
C ASN A 129 -10.24 7.92 18.40
N GLU A 130 -11.11 8.72 17.80
CA GLU A 130 -12.40 9.11 18.38
C GLU A 130 -13.29 7.88 18.64
N VAL A 131 -13.44 7.01 17.63
CA VAL A 131 -14.18 5.74 17.74
C VAL A 131 -13.59 4.87 18.84
N TYR A 132 -12.26 4.76 18.91
CA TYR A 132 -11.59 3.97 19.95
C TYR A 132 -11.81 4.54 21.36
N GLN A 133 -11.76 5.86 21.52
CA GLN A 133 -12.04 6.50 22.81
C GLN A 133 -13.48 6.24 23.27
N GLU A 134 -14.47 6.34 22.36
CA GLU A 134 -15.87 6.05 22.69
C GLU A 134 -16.07 4.56 23.05
N LEU A 135 -15.37 3.65 22.37
CA LEU A 135 -15.34 2.24 22.74
C LEU A 135 -14.78 2.02 24.16
N GLN A 136 -13.69 2.70 24.51
CA GLN A 136 -13.11 2.64 25.87
C GLN A 136 -14.05 3.22 26.94
N ARG A 137 -14.92 4.17 26.58
CA ARG A 137 -16.00 4.67 27.45
C ARG A 137 -17.18 3.71 27.60
N GLY A 138 -17.12 2.53 26.97
CA GLY A 138 -18.16 1.50 27.08
C GLY A 138 -19.31 1.67 26.10
N GLN A 139 -19.18 2.50 25.06
CA GLN A 139 -20.18 2.57 23.99
C GLN A 139 -20.23 1.26 23.21
N SER A 140 -21.44 0.82 22.83
CA SER A 140 -21.62 -0.42 22.09
C SER A 140 -21.22 -0.26 20.62
N VAL A 141 -20.69 -1.33 20.02
CA VAL A 141 -20.30 -1.35 18.59
C VAL A 141 -21.47 -0.97 17.69
N ALA A 142 -22.67 -1.45 18.01
CA ALA A 142 -23.88 -1.14 17.25
C ALA A 142 -24.23 0.36 17.29
N SER A 143 -24.11 1.00 18.46
CA SER A 143 -24.36 2.44 18.59
C SER A 143 -23.37 3.26 17.78
N LEU A 144 -22.08 2.90 17.84
CA LEU A 144 -21.03 3.59 17.08
C LEU A 144 -21.16 3.36 15.56
N ALA A 145 -21.60 2.18 15.15
CA ALA A 145 -21.85 1.87 13.75
C ALA A 145 -22.92 2.80 13.15
N THR A 146 -24.00 3.03 13.89
CA THR A 146 -25.04 3.99 13.48
C THR A 146 -24.55 5.43 13.56
N LYS A 147 -23.89 5.83 14.66
CA LYS A 147 -23.40 7.21 14.88
C LYS A 147 -22.42 7.66 13.79
N TYR A 148 -21.45 6.82 13.49
CA TYR A 148 -20.40 7.13 12.53
C TYR A 148 -20.64 6.49 11.18
N ASN A 149 -21.80 5.90 10.87
CA ASN A 149 -22.09 5.19 9.62
C ASN A 149 -20.90 4.32 9.11
N ILE A 150 -20.37 3.48 9.99
CA ILE A 150 -19.28 2.54 9.71
C ILE A 150 -19.78 1.13 10.04
N SER A 151 -19.39 0.12 9.23
CA SER A 151 -19.76 -1.26 9.52
C SER A 151 -19.19 -1.75 10.86
N LYS A 152 -19.95 -2.61 11.55
CA LYS A 152 -19.56 -3.16 12.86
C LYS A 152 -18.21 -3.88 12.79
N ALA A 153 -17.99 -4.66 11.72
CA ALA A 153 -16.74 -5.35 11.48
C ALA A 153 -15.54 -4.39 11.39
N ARG A 154 -15.73 -3.19 10.79
CA ARG A 154 -14.68 -2.18 10.70
C ARG A 154 -14.40 -1.53 12.06
N ILE A 155 -15.42 -1.32 12.89
CA ILE A 155 -15.25 -0.83 14.27
C ILE A 155 -14.48 -1.84 15.12
N ASP A 156 -14.80 -3.13 15.01
CA ASP A 156 -14.07 -4.19 15.70
C ASP A 156 -12.61 -4.27 15.25
N ALA A 157 -12.34 -4.07 13.96
CA ALA A 157 -10.99 -3.98 13.43
C ALA A 157 -10.23 -2.77 14.00
N ILE A 158 -10.86 -1.58 14.05
CA ILE A 158 -10.27 -0.38 14.66
C ILE A 158 -9.88 -0.65 16.11
N ARG A 159 -10.76 -1.29 16.90
CA ARG A 159 -10.49 -1.65 18.29
C ARG A 159 -9.20 -2.47 18.40
N LYS A 160 -9.11 -3.57 17.65
CA LYS A 160 -7.96 -4.49 17.67
C LYS A 160 -6.67 -3.79 17.26
N LEU A 161 -6.70 -3.00 16.18
CA LEU A 161 -5.51 -2.30 15.69
C LEU A 161 -5.01 -1.24 16.67
N LYS A 162 -5.91 -0.55 17.37
CA LYS A 162 -5.56 0.45 18.38
C LYS A 162 -5.03 -0.18 19.67
N GLU A 163 -5.54 -1.34 20.08
CA GLU A 163 -4.96 -2.11 21.19
C GLU A 163 -3.51 -2.53 20.90
N VAL A 164 -3.20 -2.92 19.66
CA VAL A 164 -1.83 -3.21 19.21
C VAL A 164 -0.97 -1.95 19.21
N GLU A 165 -1.51 -0.81 18.77
CA GLU A 165 -0.81 0.48 18.84
C GLU A 165 -0.43 0.84 20.29
N ASP A 166 -1.35 0.66 21.24
CA ASP A 166 -1.08 0.92 22.66
C ASP A 166 -0.11 -0.10 23.28
N GLU A 167 -0.12 -1.35 22.84
CA GLU A 167 0.92 -2.31 23.18
C GLU A 167 2.29 -1.86 22.68
N PHE A 168 2.39 -1.36 21.45
CA PHE A 168 3.64 -0.87 20.88
C PHE A 168 4.17 0.32 21.67
N ARG A 169 3.28 1.23 22.09
CA ARG A 169 3.63 2.35 22.99
C ARG A 169 4.14 1.85 24.34
N ARG A 170 3.46 0.89 24.97
CA ARG A 170 3.89 0.28 26.24
C ARG A 170 5.26 -0.39 26.13
N ARG A 171 5.54 -1.03 24.99
CA ARG A 171 6.84 -1.67 24.70
C ARG A 171 7.90 -0.67 24.20
N SER A 172 7.60 0.63 24.15
CA SER A 172 8.49 1.68 23.65
C SER A 172 8.99 1.43 22.21
N LEU A 173 8.16 0.80 21.37
CA LEU A 173 8.43 0.64 19.93
C LEU A 173 8.05 1.92 19.19
N THR A 174 8.88 2.32 18.22
CA THR A 174 8.66 3.55 17.44
C THR A 174 7.51 3.38 16.44
N LEU A 175 6.46 4.20 16.59
CA LEU A 175 5.35 4.26 15.64
C LEU A 175 5.71 5.13 14.42
N GLN A 176 5.28 4.72 13.23
CA GLN A 176 5.56 5.44 11.97
C GLN A 176 4.52 6.54 11.70
N THR A 177 4.43 7.54 12.58
CA THR A 177 3.42 8.61 12.48
C THR A 177 3.61 9.50 11.26
N ALA A 178 4.86 9.83 10.91
CA ALA A 178 5.15 10.64 9.73
C ALA A 178 4.72 9.96 8.42
N PHE A 179 4.84 8.63 8.35
CA PHE A 179 4.37 7.85 7.21
C PHE A 179 2.84 7.86 7.13
N LEU A 180 2.17 7.68 8.27
CA LEU A 180 0.71 7.77 8.36
C LEU A 180 0.21 9.13 7.85
N GLU A 181 0.77 10.24 8.34
CA GLU A 181 0.37 11.59 7.91
C GLU A 181 0.55 11.81 6.40
N GLY A 182 1.64 11.30 5.83
CA GLY A 182 1.88 11.34 4.40
C GLY A 182 0.84 10.53 3.62
N MET A 183 0.53 9.31 4.08
CA MET A 183 -0.42 8.42 3.42
C MET A 183 -1.85 8.93 3.44
N GLU A 184 -2.30 9.54 4.54
CA GLU A 184 -3.66 10.11 4.63
C GLU A 184 -3.90 11.17 3.55
N SER A 185 -2.91 12.04 3.33
CA SER A 185 -2.94 13.01 2.24
C SER A 185 -3.07 12.32 0.88
N LEU A 186 -2.23 11.32 0.62
CA LEU A 186 -2.19 10.64 -0.68
C LEU A 186 -3.47 9.88 -0.99
N LEU A 187 -4.09 9.29 0.02
CA LEU A 187 -5.34 8.53 -0.12
C LEU A 187 -6.58 9.44 -0.15
N GLY A 188 -6.40 10.76 -0.02
CA GLY A 188 -7.49 11.74 -0.07
C GLY A 188 -8.40 11.67 1.13
N VAL A 189 -7.86 11.33 2.30
CA VAL A 189 -8.61 11.27 3.56
C VAL A 189 -9.07 12.68 3.93
N GLN A 190 -10.36 12.81 4.24
CA GLN A 190 -10.90 14.07 4.75
C GLN A 190 -10.83 14.08 6.27
N ILE A 191 -10.10 15.06 6.81
CA ILE A 191 -9.96 15.25 8.25
C ILE A 191 -10.91 16.40 8.63
N PRO A 192 -11.80 16.24 9.63
CA PRO A 192 -12.73 17.28 10.07
C PRO A 192 -12.03 18.35 10.93
N ILE A 193 -10.77 18.68 10.61
CA ILE A 193 -9.97 19.68 11.31
C ILE A 193 -9.63 20.76 10.29
N ASN A 194 -9.97 22.01 10.62
CA ASN A 194 -9.65 23.14 9.77
C ASN A 194 -8.12 23.40 9.80
N PRO A 195 -7.46 23.49 8.64
CA PRO A 195 -5.99 23.64 8.58
C PRO A 195 -5.49 24.97 9.16
N GLN A 196 -6.30 26.03 9.14
CA GLN A 196 -5.92 27.35 9.65
C GLN A 196 -6.15 27.44 11.16
N THR A 197 -7.32 27.05 11.64
CA THR A 197 -7.69 27.21 13.05
C THR A 197 -7.27 26.02 13.92
N LYS A 198 -6.91 24.89 13.30
CA LYS A 198 -6.62 23.59 13.95
C LYS A 198 -7.75 23.11 14.86
N ARG A 199 -8.97 23.59 14.63
CA ARG A 199 -10.18 23.23 15.38
C ARG A 199 -11.05 22.32 14.54
N HIS A 200 -11.89 21.55 15.23
CA HIS A 200 -12.89 20.72 14.59
C HIS A 200 -13.87 21.60 13.80
N ASP A 201 -14.09 21.26 12.53
CA ASP A 201 -14.99 21.98 11.63
C ASP A 201 -16.19 21.08 11.30
N ALA A 202 -17.36 21.47 11.83
CA ALA A 202 -18.59 20.72 11.64
C ALA A 202 -19.03 20.66 10.18
N VAL A 203 -18.69 21.66 9.35
CA VAL A 203 -19.04 21.67 7.93
C VAL A 203 -18.22 20.62 7.18
N LEU A 204 -16.92 20.54 7.46
CA LEU A 204 -16.05 19.52 6.88
C LEU A 204 -16.43 18.11 7.34
N ALA A 205 -16.74 17.92 8.62
CA ALA A 205 -17.23 16.66 9.15
C ALA A 205 -18.48 16.17 8.40
N ARG A 206 -19.49 17.04 8.30
CA ARG A 206 -20.74 16.72 7.59
C ARG A 206 -20.50 16.39 6.12
N LYS A 207 -19.59 17.11 5.45
CA LYS A 207 -19.22 16.82 4.06
C LYS A 207 -18.56 15.44 3.93
N ALA A 208 -17.70 15.07 4.87
CA ALA A 208 -17.05 13.76 4.88
C ALA A 208 -18.06 12.63 5.11
N ASP A 209 -19.00 12.82 6.04
CA ASP A 209 -20.06 11.84 6.31
C ASP A 209 -20.97 11.64 5.09
N LEU A 210 -21.42 12.74 4.46
CA LEU A 210 -22.23 12.69 3.24
C LEU A 210 -21.48 11.99 2.08
N ALA A 211 -20.18 12.29 1.93
CA ALA A 211 -19.36 11.65 0.90
C ALA A 211 -19.23 10.13 1.11
N ARG A 212 -19.20 9.66 2.36
CA ARG A 212 -19.21 8.24 2.67
C ARG A 212 -20.58 7.61 2.44
N GLU A 213 -21.65 8.27 2.87
CA GLU A 213 -23.04 7.81 2.69
C GLU A 213 -23.38 7.59 1.22
N THR A 214 -22.96 8.53 0.37
CA THR A 214 -23.24 8.50 -1.07
C THR A 214 -22.36 7.49 -1.84
N HIS A 215 -21.30 6.95 -1.23
CA HIS A 215 -20.38 6.05 -1.91
C HIS A 215 -20.96 4.63 -2.03
N PRO A 216 -20.90 3.98 -3.22
CA PRO A 216 -21.50 2.66 -3.44
C PRO A 216 -20.90 1.56 -2.54
N SER A 217 -19.63 1.69 -2.15
CA SER A 217 -19.00 0.71 -1.23
C SER A 217 -19.69 0.65 0.13
N THR A 218 -20.26 1.76 0.61
CA THR A 218 -20.92 1.80 1.93
C THR A 218 -22.18 0.95 1.92
N ALA A 219 -22.94 0.97 0.82
CA ALA A 219 -24.09 0.10 0.65
C ALA A 219 -23.68 -1.38 0.61
N VAL A 220 -22.56 -1.70 -0.05
CA VAL A 220 -22.00 -3.06 -0.09
C VAL A 220 -21.56 -3.51 1.31
N ASP A 221 -20.84 -2.67 2.05
CA ASP A 221 -20.40 -2.95 3.42
C ASP A 221 -21.59 -3.30 4.33
N HIS A 222 -22.69 -2.55 4.24
CA HIS A 222 -23.92 -2.81 5.02
C HIS A 222 -24.62 -4.11 4.62
N LEU A 223 -24.65 -4.43 3.32
CA LEU A 223 -25.23 -5.69 2.83
C LEU A 223 -24.41 -6.90 3.29
N GLU A 224 -23.08 -6.80 3.23
CA GLU A 224 -22.18 -7.83 3.76
C GLU A 224 -22.36 -8.02 5.26
N GLU A 225 -22.51 -6.93 6.02
CA GLU A 225 -22.79 -7.01 7.46
C GLU A 225 -24.09 -7.78 7.74
N GLN A 226 -25.17 -7.49 7.03
CA GLN A 226 -26.43 -8.23 7.17
C GLN A 226 -26.26 -9.72 6.87
N ARG A 227 -25.46 -10.05 5.83
CA ARG A 227 -25.15 -11.43 5.47
C ARG A 227 -24.36 -12.14 6.58
N LEU A 228 -23.33 -11.51 7.12
CA LEU A 228 -22.51 -12.06 8.19
C LEU A 228 -23.32 -12.27 9.47
N GLU A 229 -24.19 -11.32 9.82
CA GLU A 229 -25.09 -11.47 10.96
C GLU A 229 -26.07 -12.64 10.79
N ALA A 230 -26.64 -12.80 9.59
CA ALA A 230 -27.54 -13.91 9.30
C ALA A 230 -26.82 -15.25 9.46
N SER A 231 -25.60 -15.39 8.93
CA SER A 231 -24.78 -16.60 9.08
C SER A 231 -24.50 -16.93 10.55
N GLN A 232 -24.11 -15.94 11.37
CA GLN A 232 -23.87 -16.14 12.80
C GLN A 232 -25.14 -16.55 13.57
N ARG A 233 -26.32 -16.05 13.16
CA ARG A 233 -27.60 -16.45 13.78
C ARG A 233 -27.96 -17.90 13.46
N HIS A 234 -27.68 -18.37 12.24
CA HIS A 234 -27.93 -19.76 11.87
C HIS A 234 -27.04 -20.73 12.65
N GLU A 235 -25.75 -20.43 12.81
CA GLU A 235 -24.82 -21.25 13.60
C GLU A 235 -25.23 -21.35 15.08
N LYS A 236 -25.65 -20.24 15.69
CA LYS A 236 -26.14 -20.23 17.07
C LYS A 236 -27.44 -21.02 17.25
N LYS A 237 -28.30 -21.08 16.22
CA LYS A 237 -29.55 -21.86 16.26
C LYS A 237 -29.27 -23.36 16.14
N THR A 238 -28.39 -23.78 15.23
CA THR A 238 -28.09 -25.21 15.05
C THR A 238 -27.31 -25.80 16.23
N GLY A 239 -26.42 -25.02 16.85
CA GLY A 239 -25.71 -25.44 18.07
C GLY A 239 -26.61 -25.61 19.31
N LYS A 240 -27.79 -24.99 19.33
CA LYS A 240 -28.74 -25.08 20.46
C LYS A 240 -29.71 -26.26 20.37
N THR A 241 -29.78 -26.93 19.21
CA THR A 241 -30.65 -28.11 18.98
C THR A 241 -29.93 -29.44 19.27
N GLN A 242 -28.62 -29.43 19.56
CA GLN A 242 -27.82 -30.63 19.85
C GLN A 242 -27.53 -30.87 21.35
N MET A 243 -28.27 -30.23 22.25
CA MET A 243 -28.22 -30.45 23.71
C MET A 243 -29.64 -30.74 24.21
#